data_AF-A0A7W8Z2X3-F1
#
_entry.id   AF-A0A7W8Z2X3-F1
#
_cell.length_a   1.000
_cell.length_b   1.000
_cell.length_c   1.000
_cell.angle_alpha   90.00
_cell.angle_beta   90.00
_cell.angle_gamma   90.00
#
_symmetry.space_group_name_H-M   'P 1'
#
loop_
_entity.id
_entity.type
_entity.pdbx_description
1 polymer ?
#
loop_
_entity_poly.entity_id
_entity_poly.type
_entity_poly.pdbx_seq_one_letter_code
_entity_poly.pdbx_strand_id
1 'polypeptide(L)'
;MAETFRALMRTTWADQDRGGGIRSAVGNDHAGTLYPAAVAGTDVLLHIISACPGAPRNAALCVLLDWWGCFQPEPGFDAYTDQDEHRVEIIPAIMQRVEQAADTLRVIAEHDTQARGLVRELLRSLDRGWIAEE
;
A
#
# COMPACT_ATOMS: atom_id res chain seq x y z
N MET A 1 5.10 -14.80 -16.66
CA MET A 1 4.80 -13.77 -15.63
C MET A 1 6.04 -13.16 -14.95
N ALA A 2 7.25 -13.20 -15.55
CA ALA A 2 8.47 -12.67 -14.91
C ALA A 2 9.13 -11.48 -15.65
N GLU A 3 8.64 -11.12 -16.84
CA GLU A 3 9.32 -10.18 -17.73
C GLU A 3 8.81 -8.74 -17.59
N THR A 4 7.50 -8.57 -17.41
CA THR A 4 6.88 -7.26 -17.13
C THR A 4 7.31 -6.68 -15.78
N PHE A 5 7.50 -7.54 -14.76
CA PHE A 5 8.01 -7.14 -13.44
C PHE A 5 9.47 -6.66 -13.49
N ARG A 6 10.31 -7.25 -14.36
CA ARG A 6 11.68 -6.78 -14.62
C ARG A 6 11.73 -5.48 -15.42
N ALA A 7 10.75 -5.23 -16.28
CA ALA A 7 10.66 -3.97 -17.03
C ALA A 7 10.35 -2.77 -16.11
N LEU A 8 9.47 -2.96 -15.12
CA LEU A 8 9.12 -1.94 -14.12
C LEU A 8 10.30 -1.59 -13.17
N MET A 9 11.13 -2.60 -12.86
CA MET A 9 12.37 -2.42 -12.09
C MET A 9 13.49 -1.72 -12.88
N ARG A 10 13.47 -1.79 -14.21
CA ARG A 10 14.56 -1.26 -15.06
C ARG A 10 14.37 0.22 -15.41
N THR A 11 13.12 0.68 -15.51
CA THR A 11 12.81 2.10 -15.79
C THR A 11 12.94 2.99 -14.56
N THR A 12 12.70 2.45 -13.36
CA THR A 12 12.85 3.18 -12.08
C THR A 12 14.30 3.47 -11.69
N TRP A 13 15.28 2.88 -12.38
CA TRP A 13 16.71 3.05 -12.09
C TRP A 13 17.43 4.04 -13.04
N ALA A 14 16.78 4.48 -14.11
CA ALA A 14 17.41 5.34 -15.13
C ALA A 14 17.19 6.84 -14.93
N ASP A 15 16.26 7.26 -14.06
CA ASP A 15 16.00 8.69 -13.87
C ASP A 15 15.75 9.05 -12.40
N GLN A 16 16.20 10.24 -12.04
CA GLN A 16 16.20 10.80 -10.69
C GLN A 16 14.77 11.03 -10.17
N ASP A 17 14.08 9.99 -9.70
CA ASP A 17 12.81 10.21 -9.01
C ASP A 17 12.56 9.16 -7.92
N ARG A 18 13.26 9.32 -6.79
CA ARG A 18 13.14 8.46 -5.61
C ARG A 18 11.86 8.79 -4.84
N GLY A 19 10.72 8.41 -5.40
CA GLY A 19 9.41 8.49 -4.73
C GLY A 19 8.22 8.46 -5.69
N GLY A 20 8.35 9.08 -6.87
CA GLY A 20 7.24 9.23 -7.83
C GLY A 20 6.82 7.94 -8.53
N GLY A 21 7.75 7.01 -8.81
CA GLY A 21 7.47 5.82 -9.62
C GLY A 21 6.51 4.81 -8.98
N ILE A 22 6.64 4.54 -7.67
CA ILE A 22 5.72 3.65 -6.95
C ILE A 22 4.37 4.36 -6.70
N ARG A 23 4.40 5.66 -6.36
CA ARG A 23 3.20 6.47 -6.17
C ARG A 23 2.36 6.56 -7.45
N SER A 24 3.00 6.72 -8.60
CA SER A 24 2.32 6.77 -9.91
C SER A 24 1.76 5.41 -10.33
N ALA A 25 2.51 4.32 -10.12
CA ALA A 25 2.11 2.98 -10.56
C ALA A 25 0.98 2.35 -9.73
N VAL A 26 0.81 2.78 -8.47
CA VAL A 26 -0.14 2.15 -7.54
C VAL A 26 -1.21 3.10 -7.04
N GLY A 27 -0.92 4.40 -6.94
CA GLY A 27 -1.83 5.39 -6.38
C GLY A 27 -2.45 6.37 -7.39
N ASN A 28 -1.93 6.49 -8.62
CA ASN A 28 -2.22 7.64 -9.48
C ASN A 28 -2.40 8.92 -8.63
N ASP A 29 -1.30 9.41 -8.06
CA ASP A 29 -1.16 10.56 -7.14
C ASP A 29 -1.91 11.86 -7.56
N HIS A 30 -2.60 11.87 -8.69
CA HIS A 30 -3.42 12.98 -9.19
C HIS A 30 -4.93 12.85 -9.02
N ALA A 31 -5.51 11.68 -8.72
CA ALA A 31 -6.97 11.53 -8.62
C ALA A 31 -7.51 11.30 -7.19
N GLY A 32 -6.68 10.82 -6.25
CA GLY A 32 -7.14 10.54 -4.88
C GLY A 32 -8.09 9.33 -4.78
N THR A 33 -8.02 8.41 -5.75
CA THR A 33 -8.93 7.25 -5.83
C THR A 33 -8.18 5.92 -5.90
N LEU A 34 -8.81 4.86 -5.38
CA LEU A 34 -8.29 3.49 -5.43
C LEU A 34 -8.92 2.71 -6.58
N TYR A 35 -8.07 1.98 -7.31
CA TYR A 35 -8.48 1.02 -8.35
C TYR A 35 -8.19 -0.41 -7.87
N PRO A 36 -8.73 -1.45 -8.53
CA PRO A 36 -8.48 -2.85 -8.16
C PRO A 36 -7.00 -3.21 -7.99
N ALA A 37 -6.11 -2.55 -8.75
CA ALA A 37 -4.67 -2.72 -8.65
C ALA A 37 -4.10 -2.30 -7.28
N ALA A 38 -4.75 -1.41 -6.53
CA ALA A 38 -4.33 -1.00 -5.20
C ALA A 38 -4.29 -2.18 -4.22
N VAL A 39 -5.18 -3.16 -4.40
CA VAL A 39 -5.22 -4.39 -3.59
C VAL A 39 -3.93 -5.19 -3.73
N ALA A 40 -3.48 -5.45 -4.98
CA ALA A 40 -2.17 -6.08 -5.22
C ALA A 40 -1.01 -5.15 -4.85
N GLY A 41 -1.20 -3.84 -4.98
CA GLY A 41 -0.28 -2.81 -4.53
C GLY A 41 0.02 -2.88 -3.04
N THR A 42 -0.99 -3.14 -2.20
CA THR A 42 -0.84 -3.35 -0.76
C THR A 42 0.12 -4.49 -0.46
N ASP A 43 0.04 -5.61 -1.18
CA ASP A 43 0.96 -6.74 -0.99
C ASP A 43 2.42 -6.34 -1.28
N VAL A 44 2.64 -5.55 -2.34
CA VAL A 44 3.96 -5.01 -2.69
C VAL A 44 4.46 -4.04 -1.62
N LEU A 45 3.62 -3.13 -1.14
CA LEU A 45 3.98 -2.17 -0.08
C LEU A 45 4.32 -2.89 1.22
N LEU A 46 3.52 -3.87 1.64
CA LEU A 46 3.78 -4.70 2.81
C LEU A 46 5.09 -5.48 2.67
N HIS A 47 5.38 -6.00 1.48
CA HIS A 47 6.67 -6.64 1.20
C HIS A 47 7.83 -5.66 1.39
N ILE A 48 7.77 -4.46 0.82
CA ILE A 48 8.80 -3.42 0.98
C ILE A 48 8.97 -3.06 2.46
N ILE A 49 7.86 -2.87 3.18
CA ILE A 49 7.87 -2.55 4.62
C ILE A 49 8.62 -3.64 5.40
N SER A 50 8.34 -4.91 5.11
CA SER A 50 9.00 -6.02 5.80
C SER A 50 10.49 -6.13 5.44
N ALA A 51 10.83 -6.07 4.15
CA ALA A 51 12.13 -6.49 3.63
C ALA A 51 13.17 -5.37 3.50
N CYS A 52 12.75 -4.10 3.41
CA CYS A 52 13.63 -2.99 3.03
C CYS A 52 13.68 -1.89 4.11
N PRO A 53 14.49 -2.02 5.18
CA PRO A 53 14.58 -1.01 6.24
C PRO A 53 15.08 0.35 5.74
N GLY A 54 14.81 1.40 6.53
CA GLY A 54 15.21 2.77 6.22
C GLY A 54 14.21 3.51 5.31
N ALA A 55 14.73 4.35 4.41
CA ALA A 55 13.91 5.21 3.57
C ALA A 55 12.81 4.48 2.75
N PRO A 56 13.07 3.30 2.14
CA PRO A 56 12.04 2.58 1.37
C PRO A 56 10.85 2.14 2.22
N ARG A 57 11.09 1.58 3.41
CA ARG A 57 10.04 1.20 4.37
C ARG A 57 9.20 2.41 4.77
N ASN A 58 9.84 3.52 5.13
CA ASN A 58 9.10 4.72 5.52
C ASN A 58 8.25 5.28 4.37
N ALA A 59 8.78 5.29 3.15
CA ALA A 59 8.01 5.71 1.98
C ALA A 59 6.78 4.81 1.74
N ALA A 60 6.95 3.48 1.85
CA ALA A 60 5.84 2.54 1.69
C ALA A 60 4.79 2.67 2.81
N LEU A 61 5.20 2.91 4.05
CA LEU A 61 4.30 3.20 5.17
C LEU A 61 3.51 4.48 4.93
N CYS A 62 4.15 5.55 4.47
CA CYS A 62 3.46 6.80 4.15
C CYS A 62 2.41 6.59 3.06
N VAL A 63 2.72 5.84 1.99
CA VAL A 63 1.74 5.56 0.93
C VAL A 63 0.52 4.82 1.47
N LEU A 64 0.69 3.79 2.31
CA LEU A 64 -0.45 3.10 2.91
C LEU A 64 -1.28 4.01 3.82
N LEU A 65 -0.63 4.90 4.58
CA LEU A 65 -1.30 5.87 5.44
C LEU A 65 -2.08 6.92 4.62
N ASP A 66 -1.48 7.42 3.53
CA ASP A 66 -2.12 8.37 2.62
C ASP A 66 -3.41 7.76 2.05
N TRP A 67 -3.40 6.47 1.70
CA TRP A 67 -4.62 5.80 1.23
C TRP A 67 -5.67 5.69 2.33
N TRP A 68 -5.28 5.26 3.53
CA TRP A 68 -6.19 4.91 4.63
C TRP A 68 -7.09 6.05 5.10
N GLY A 69 -6.61 7.29 4.98
CA GLY A 69 -7.34 8.49 5.42
C GLY A 69 -7.91 9.33 4.29
N CYS A 70 -7.36 9.25 3.08
CA CYS A 70 -7.65 10.24 2.05
C CYS A 70 -8.31 9.65 0.78
N PHE A 71 -8.22 8.33 0.56
CA PHE A 71 -8.60 7.75 -0.73
C PHE A 71 -9.87 6.90 -0.60
N GLN A 72 -10.72 6.99 -1.62
CA GLN A 72 -11.90 6.14 -1.81
C GLN A 72 -11.77 5.37 -3.12
N PRO A 73 -12.41 4.19 -3.27
CA PRO A 73 -12.49 3.52 -4.55
C PRO A 73 -13.02 4.48 -5.62
N GLU A 74 -12.44 4.42 -6.82
CA GLU A 74 -12.99 5.13 -7.98
C GLU A 74 -14.46 4.70 -8.19
N PRO A 75 -15.40 5.63 -8.44
CA PRO A 75 -16.78 5.29 -8.75
C PRO A 75 -16.90 4.23 -9.86
N GLY A 76 -17.60 3.12 -9.56
CA GLY A 76 -17.75 1.98 -10.45
C GLY A 76 -16.64 0.93 -10.36
N PHE A 77 -15.67 1.13 -9.47
CA PHE A 77 -14.58 0.19 -9.17
C PHE A 77 -14.52 -0.18 -7.68
N ASP A 78 -15.60 -0.04 -6.92
CA ASP A 78 -15.71 -0.44 -5.51
C ASP A 78 -15.36 -1.92 -5.27
N ALA A 79 -15.61 -2.74 -6.28
CA ALA A 79 -15.27 -4.15 -6.31
C ALA A 79 -14.80 -4.61 -7.69
N TYR A 80 -14.13 -5.76 -7.74
CA TYR A 80 -13.76 -6.44 -8.98
C TYR A 80 -13.95 -7.96 -8.83
N THR A 81 -13.98 -8.68 -9.95
CA THR A 81 -13.95 -10.14 -9.96
C THR A 81 -12.51 -10.61 -10.13
N ASP A 82 -12.03 -11.47 -9.23
CA ASP A 82 -10.69 -12.05 -9.32
C ASP A 82 -10.62 -13.23 -10.31
N GLN A 83 -9.47 -13.91 -10.35
CA GLN A 83 -9.24 -15.04 -11.26
C GLN A 83 -10.02 -16.30 -10.86
N ASP A 84 -10.47 -16.38 -9.61
CA ASP A 84 -11.23 -17.49 -9.05
C ASP A 84 -12.75 -17.20 -9.05
N GLU A 85 -13.17 -16.18 -9.81
CA GLU A 85 -14.56 -15.71 -9.94
C GLU A 85 -15.16 -15.14 -8.65
N HIS A 86 -14.33 -14.80 -7.66
CA HIS A 86 -14.80 -14.15 -6.44
C HIS A 86 -14.93 -12.65 -6.62
N ARG A 87 -16.03 -12.09 -6.09
CA ARG A 87 -16.18 -10.63 -5.96
C ARG A 87 -15.37 -10.14 -4.78
N VAL A 88 -14.45 -9.22 -5.04
CA VAL A 88 -13.53 -8.64 -4.06
C VAL A 88 -13.80 -7.14 -3.95
N GLU A 89 -14.18 -6.69 -2.76
CA GLU A 89 -14.32 -5.27 -2.44
C GLU A 89 -12.95 -4.68 -2.09
N ILE A 90 -12.61 -3.51 -2.67
CA ILE A 90 -11.25 -2.96 -2.59
C ILE A 90 -10.83 -2.66 -1.15
N ILE A 91 -11.61 -1.84 -0.43
CA ILE A 91 -11.26 -1.42 0.93
C ILE A 91 -11.14 -2.62 1.88
N PRO A 92 -12.14 -3.52 1.97
CA PRO A 92 -12.02 -4.71 2.82
C PRO A 92 -10.81 -5.58 2.47
N ALA A 93 -10.50 -5.73 1.18
CA ALA A 93 -9.35 -6.52 0.75
C ALA A 93 -8.00 -5.90 1.12
N ILE A 94 -7.88 -4.56 1.11
CA ILE A 94 -6.69 -3.84 1.60
C ILE A 94 -6.59 -3.99 3.11
N MET A 95 -7.68 -3.75 3.84
CA MET A 95 -7.73 -3.85 5.29
C MET A 95 -7.29 -5.24 5.77
N GLN A 96 -7.85 -6.28 5.14
CA GLN A 96 -7.53 -7.68 5.46
C GLN A 96 -6.04 -7.99 5.27
N ARG A 97 -5.40 -7.47 4.21
CA ARG A 97 -3.96 -7.67 3.98
C ARG A 97 -3.11 -7.04 5.07
N VAL A 98 -3.45 -5.82 5.47
CA VAL A 98 -2.71 -5.13 6.55
C VAL A 98 -2.98 -5.78 7.90
N GLU A 99 -4.19 -6.25 8.15
CA GLU A 99 -4.53 -7.05 9.35
C GLU A 99 -3.68 -8.33 9.42
N GLN A 100 -3.58 -9.07 8.31
CA GLN A 100 -2.72 -10.26 8.22
C GLN A 100 -1.23 -9.94 8.45
N ALA A 101 -0.79 -8.71 8.17
CA ALA A 101 0.57 -8.25 8.40
C ALA A 101 0.79 -7.61 9.80
N ALA A 102 -0.23 -7.51 10.65
CA ALA A 102 -0.18 -6.75 11.89
C ALA A 102 0.94 -7.20 12.85
N ASP A 103 1.20 -8.50 12.98
CA ASP A 103 2.28 -8.99 13.83
C ASP A 103 3.67 -8.59 13.31
N THR A 104 3.88 -8.70 12.00
CA THR A 104 5.11 -8.24 11.35
C THR A 104 5.31 -6.74 11.57
N LEU A 105 4.24 -5.95 11.43
CA LEU A 105 4.27 -4.52 11.70
C LEU A 105 4.63 -4.23 13.16
N ARG A 106 4.02 -4.93 14.13
CA ARG A 106 4.35 -4.77 15.56
C ARG A 106 5.84 -5.02 15.84
N VAL A 107 6.40 -6.10 15.30
CA VAL A 107 7.83 -6.42 15.41
C VAL A 107 8.70 -5.30 14.82
N ILE A 108 8.34 -4.76 13.65
CA ILE A 108 9.05 -3.61 13.07
C ILE A 108 8.98 -2.40 14.00
N ALA A 109 7.82 -2.09 14.59
CA ALA A 109 7.68 -0.98 15.52
C ALA A 109 8.56 -1.15 16.77
N GLU A 110 8.82 -2.37 17.23
CA GLU A 110 9.71 -2.62 18.36
C GLU A 110 11.16 -2.31 18.01
N HIS A 111 11.63 -2.78 16.84
CA HIS A 111 13.05 -2.75 16.48
C HIS A 111 13.50 -1.56 15.61
N ASP A 112 12.61 -0.97 14.83
CA ASP A 112 12.91 0.17 13.94
C ASP A 112 12.33 1.46 14.53
N THR A 113 13.19 2.22 15.23
CA THR A 113 12.80 3.48 15.85
C THR A 113 12.34 4.54 14.86
N GLN A 114 12.81 4.49 13.60
CA GLN A 114 12.44 5.46 12.57
C GLN A 114 11.06 5.15 12.01
N ALA A 115 10.74 3.88 11.80
CA ALA A 115 9.43 3.45 11.28
C ALA A 115 8.34 3.35 12.37
N ARG A 116 8.72 3.22 13.65
CA ARG A 116 7.80 2.99 14.78
C ARG A 116 6.59 3.91 14.81
N GLY A 117 6.79 5.20 14.57
CA GLY A 117 5.70 6.19 14.59
C GLY A 117 4.65 5.89 13.52
N LEU A 118 5.10 5.71 12.28
CA LEU A 118 4.25 5.42 11.12
C LEU A 118 3.54 4.06 11.26
N VAL A 119 4.25 3.04 11.74
CA VAL A 119 3.68 1.71 12.00
C VAL A 119 2.58 1.78 13.04
N ARG A 120 2.81 2.48 14.16
CA ARG A 120 1.78 2.65 15.21
C ARG A 120 0.57 3.40 14.67
N GLU A 121 0.79 4.40 13.82
CA GLU A 121 -0.31 5.10 13.17
C GLU A 121 -1.12 4.17 12.28
N LEU A 122 -0.46 3.38 11.42
CA LEU A 122 -1.14 2.43 10.55
C LEU A 122 -1.98 1.41 11.33
N LEU A 123 -1.43 0.86 12.42
CA LEU A 123 -2.15 -0.07 13.30
C LEU A 123 -3.34 0.60 14.00
N ARG A 124 -3.21 1.85 14.44
CA ARG A 124 -4.35 2.61 15.01
C ARG A 124 -5.43 2.88 13.97
N SER A 125 -5.05 3.21 12.73
CA SER A 125 -5.99 3.40 11.63
C SER A 125 -6.70 2.09 11.28
N LEU A 126 -6.00 0.96 11.34
CA LEU A 126 -6.62 -0.36 11.19
C LEU A 126 -7.68 -0.61 12.26
N ASP A 127 -7.38 -0.35 13.54
CA ASP A 127 -8.33 -0.53 14.65
C ASP A 127 -9.58 0.37 14.53
N ARG A 128 -9.42 1.57 13.95
CA ARG A 128 -10.52 2.51 13.69
C ARG A 128 -11.35 2.14 12.46
N GLY A 129 -10.84 1.27 11.60
CA GLY A 129 -11.41 0.98 10.28
C GLY A 129 -11.07 2.04 9.23
N TRP A 130 -11.60 1.85 8.01
CA TRP A 130 -11.38 2.78 6.90
C TRP A 130 -12.33 3.98 7.03
N ILE A 131 -11.82 5.09 7.56
CA ILE A 131 -12.55 6.35 7.71
C ILE A 131 -11.88 7.36 6.80
N ALA A 132 -12.55 7.74 5.70
CA ALA A 132 -12.10 8.90 4.94
C ALA A 132 -12.31 10.16 5.78
N GLU A 133 -11.28 10.99 5.88
CA GLU A 133 -11.42 12.35 6.39
C GLU A 133 -12.16 13.18 5.32
N GLU A 134 -13.32 13.76 5.70
CA GLU A 134 -14.14 14.65 4.86
C GLU A 134 -13.51 16.04 4.68
#